data_AF-A0A349LL26-F1
#
_entry.id   AF-A0A349LL26-F1
#
_cell.length_a   1.000
_cell.length_b   1.000
_cell.length_c   1.000
_cell.angle_alpha   90.00
_cell.angle_beta   90.00
_cell.angle_gamma   90.00
#
_symmetry.space_group_name_H-M   'P 1'
#
loop_
_entity.id
_entity.type
_entity.pdbx_description
1 polymer ?
#
loop_
_entity_poly.entity_id
_entity_poly.type
_entity_poly.pdbx_seq_one_letter_code
_entity_poly.pdbx_strand_id
1 'polypeptide(L)'
;TDIPGVTCVKPKSALYLFPKLDSEMYPIEDDQQFVADLLKEEKVLLVQGSGFNWGKPDHFRVVFLPHEDVLKEAIGRLARFLERYRNNKHSRKASSTAAKASCNRFK
;
A
#
# COMPACT_ATOMS: atom_id res chain seq x y z
N THR A 1 11.94 8.85 9.70
CA THR A 1 11.61 7.84 8.69
C THR A 1 10.11 7.83 8.56
N ASP A 2 9.56 8.70 7.71
CA ASP A 2 8.11 8.84 7.50
C ASP A 2 7.79 8.43 6.06
N ILE A 3 7.20 7.25 5.89
CA ILE A 3 6.58 6.89 4.61
C ILE A 3 5.26 7.68 4.58
N PRO A 4 5.05 8.57 3.59
CA PRO A 4 3.84 9.39 3.52
C PRO A 4 2.58 8.51 3.51
N GLY A 5 1.56 8.89 4.28
CA GLY A 5 0.29 8.15 4.31
C GLY A 5 0.36 6.77 4.97
N VAL A 6 1.44 6.44 5.67
CA VAL A 6 1.54 5.20 6.47
C VAL A 6 1.62 5.58 7.94
N THR A 7 0.62 5.17 8.72
CA THR A 7 0.59 5.38 10.16
C THR A 7 0.74 4.05 10.87
N CYS A 8 1.69 3.94 11.79
CA CYS A 8 1.89 2.72 12.57
C CYS A 8 1.85 3.02 14.06
N VAL A 9 1.03 2.27 14.80
CA VAL A 9 0.96 2.38 16.26
C VAL A 9 2.03 1.48 16.87
N LYS A 10 2.86 2.04 17.75
CA LYS A 10 3.87 1.26 18.48
C LYS A 10 3.16 0.24 19.40
N PRO A 11 3.39 -1.07 19.21
CA PRO A 11 2.72 -2.10 20.00
C PRO A 11 3.30 -2.08 21.42
N LYS A 12 2.41 -2.20 22.42
CA LYS A 12 2.82 -2.29 23.84
C LYS A 12 3.40 -3.67 24.18
N SER A 13 2.95 -4.71 23.46
CA SER A 13 3.36 -6.10 23.61
C SER A 13 2.73 -6.89 22.45
N ALA A 14 3.52 -7.33 21.47
CA ALA A 14 3.14 -8.26 20.40
C ALA A 14 4.36 -8.59 19.53
N LEU A 15 4.26 -9.60 18.66
CA LEU A 15 5.23 -9.88 17.59
C LEU A 15 4.82 -9.27 16.23
N TYR A 16 3.76 -8.45 16.24
CA TYR A 16 3.09 -7.94 15.05
C TYR A 16 2.86 -6.44 15.14
N LEU A 17 2.91 -5.80 13.98
CA LEU A 17 2.52 -4.42 13.74
C LEU A 17 1.32 -4.42 12.80
N PHE A 18 0.44 -3.44 12.98
CA PHE A 18 -0.73 -3.26 12.13
C PHE A 18 -0.76 -1.82 11.57
N PRO A 19 0.08 -1.51 10.56
CA PRO A 19 0.07 -0.20 9.94
C PRO A 19 -1.24 0.07 9.20
N LYS A 20 -1.66 1.33 9.25
CA LYS A 20 -2.76 1.90 8.48
C LYS A 20 -2.20 2.66 7.29
N LEU A 21 -2.80 2.45 6.13
CA LEU A 21 -2.61 3.25 4.93
C LEU A 21 -3.72 4.29 4.84
N ASP A 22 -3.34 5.52 4.48
CA ASP A 22 -4.28 6.57 4.17
C ASP A 22 -4.96 6.25 2.83
N SER A 23 -6.26 6.00 2.86
CA SER A 23 -7.06 5.66 1.68
C SER A 23 -7.15 6.80 0.66
N GLU A 24 -6.93 8.05 1.07
CA GLU A 24 -6.91 9.20 0.15
C GLU A 24 -5.63 9.21 -0.69
N MET A 25 -4.50 8.87 -0.06
CA MET A 25 -3.19 8.77 -0.74
C MET A 25 -3.03 7.44 -1.49
N TYR A 26 -3.58 6.37 -0.91
CA TYR A 26 -3.51 5.01 -1.42
C TYR A 26 -4.92 4.43 -1.54
N PRO A 27 -5.64 4.72 -2.65
CA PRO A 27 -6.96 4.13 -2.89
C PRO A 27 -6.78 2.65 -3.28
N ILE A 28 -6.73 1.80 -2.27
CA ILE A 28 -6.68 0.35 -2.40
C ILE A 28 -8.12 -0.14 -2.45
N GLU A 29 -8.50 -0.77 -3.55
CA GLU A 29 -9.82 -1.38 -3.72
C GLU A 29 -9.81 -2.83 -3.22
N ASP A 30 -8.70 -3.54 -3.44
CA ASP A 30 -8.47 -4.92 -3.03
C ASP A 30 -7.09 -5.02 -2.38
N ASP A 31 -7.08 -5.30 -1.08
CA ASP A 31 -5.85 -5.43 -0.29
C ASP A 31 -5.12 -6.77 -0.56
N GLN A 32 -5.81 -7.81 -1.03
CA GLN A 32 -5.18 -9.05 -1.47
C GLN A 32 -4.38 -8.83 -2.75
N GLN A 33 -4.95 -8.12 -3.72
CA GLN A 33 -4.25 -7.77 -4.96
C GLN A 33 -3.04 -6.89 -4.67
N PHE A 34 -3.19 -5.89 -3.78
CA PHE A 34 -2.08 -5.04 -3.34
C PHE A 34 -0.92 -5.85 -2.74
N VAL A 35 -1.22 -6.78 -1.83
CA VAL A 35 -0.21 -7.65 -1.22
C VAL A 35 0.42 -8.59 -2.25
N ALA A 36 -0.37 -9.13 -3.19
CA ALA A 36 0.13 -10.00 -4.25
C ALA A 36 1.09 -9.25 -5.20
N ASP A 37 0.79 -7.99 -5.53
CA ASP A 37 1.64 -7.16 -6.38
C ASP A 37 2.95 -6.78 -5.67
N LEU A 38 2.88 -6.42 -4.39
CA LEU A 38 4.07 -6.19 -3.56
C LEU A 38 4.96 -7.45 -3.50
N LEU A 39 4.37 -8.62 -3.32
CA LEU A 39 5.10 -9.89 -3.33
C LEU A 39 5.78 -10.16 -4.68
N LYS A 40 5.09 -9.89 -5.79
CA LYS A 40 5.63 -10.13 -7.13
C LYS A 40 6.80 -9.20 -7.44
N GLU A 41 6.64 -7.91 -7.18
CA GLU A 41 7.62 -6.87 -7.50
C GLU A 41 8.78 -6.84 -6.51
N GLU A 42 8.45 -6.78 -5.22
CA GLU A 42 9.42 -6.53 -4.15
C GLU A 42 9.75 -7.79 -3.36
N LYS A 43 9.21 -8.98 -3.69
CA LYS A 43 9.53 -10.23 -2.95
C LYS A 43 9.35 -10.10 -1.43
N VAL A 44 8.51 -9.16 -0.97
CA VAL A 44 8.16 -8.94 0.43
C VAL A 44 6.75 -9.48 0.61
N LEU A 45 6.63 -10.52 1.45
CA LEU A 45 5.33 -11.08 1.80
C LEU A 45 4.76 -10.37 3.03
N LEU A 46 3.62 -9.73 2.85
CA LEU A 46 2.80 -9.16 3.93
C LEU A 46 1.48 -9.91 4.02
N VAL A 47 0.71 -9.66 5.07
CA VAL A 47 -0.66 -10.19 5.21
C VAL A 47 -1.65 -9.04 5.13
N GLN A 48 -2.67 -9.21 4.29
CA GLN A 48 -3.74 -8.26 4.12
C GLN A 48 -4.62 -8.11 5.37
N GLY A 49 -5.18 -6.93 5.59
CA GLY A 49 -6.05 -6.63 6.73
C GLY A 49 -7.41 -7.34 6.65
N SER A 50 -7.96 -7.52 5.44
CA SER A 50 -9.22 -8.22 5.21
C SER A 50 -9.20 -9.67 5.72
N GLY A 51 -8.02 -10.31 5.76
CA GLY A 51 -7.83 -11.64 6.36
C GLY A 51 -8.09 -11.69 7.88
N PHE A 52 -8.16 -10.54 8.55
CA PHE A 52 -8.50 -10.40 9.97
C PHE A 52 -9.92 -9.89 10.20
N ASN A 53 -10.82 -10.00 9.21
CA ASN A 53 -12.19 -9.49 9.26
C ASN A 53 -12.26 -7.96 9.43
N TRP A 54 -11.26 -7.25 8.91
CA TRP A 54 -11.22 -5.79 8.92
C TRP A 54 -12.05 -5.25 7.74
N GLY A 55 -13.03 -4.39 8.03
CA GLY A 55 -14.04 -3.97 7.04
C GLY A 55 -13.57 -2.97 5.98
N LYS A 56 -12.29 -2.56 5.99
CA LYS A 56 -11.73 -1.60 5.03
C LYS A 56 -10.39 -2.12 4.49
N PRO A 57 -10.08 -1.99 3.20
CA PRO A 57 -8.79 -2.45 2.64
C PRO A 57 -7.65 -1.44 2.92
N ASP A 58 -7.55 -0.93 4.14
CA ASP A 58 -6.62 0.14 4.53
C ASP A 58 -5.58 -0.31 5.56
N HIS A 59 -5.57 -1.58 5.96
CA HIS A 59 -4.60 -2.12 6.91
C HIS A 59 -3.89 -3.36 6.38
N PHE A 60 -2.70 -3.60 6.89
CA PHE A 60 -1.95 -4.84 6.67
C PHE A 60 -1.15 -5.20 7.93
N ARG A 61 -0.72 -6.45 8.03
CA ARG A 61 0.08 -6.95 9.15
C ARG A 61 1.53 -7.16 8.75
N VAL A 62 2.43 -6.67 9.59
CA VAL A 62 3.88 -6.87 9.49
C VAL A 62 4.37 -7.64 10.71
N VAL A 63 5.25 -8.60 10.51
CA VAL A 63 5.94 -9.35 11.57
C VAL A 63 7.35 -8.79 11.70
N PHE A 64 7.79 -8.45 12.91
CA PHE A 64 9.13 -7.90 13.16
C PHE A 64 10.09 -8.89 13.84
N LEU A 65 9.82 -10.19 13.69
CA LEU A 65 10.71 -11.27 14.13
C LEU A 65 12.09 -11.31 13.42
N PRO A 66 12.21 -10.95 12.13
CA PRO A 66 13.51 -10.93 11.46
C PRO A 66 14.50 -9.93 12.08
N HIS A 67 15.78 -10.11 11.79
CA HIS A 67 16.83 -9.17 12.18
C HIS A 67 16.56 -7.75 11.64
N GLU A 68 17.04 -6.75 12.37
CA GLU A 68 16.81 -5.32 12.08
C GLU A 68 17.19 -4.94 10.64
N ASP A 69 18.28 -5.48 10.10
CA ASP A 69 18.74 -5.17 8.74
C ASP A 69 17.76 -5.68 7.67
N VAL A 70 17.21 -6.89 7.86
CA VAL A 70 16.19 -7.46 6.98
C VAL A 70 14.92 -6.62 7.04
N LEU A 71 14.54 -6.14 8.23
CA LEU A 71 13.39 -5.27 8.41
C LEU A 71 13.58 -3.92 7.74
N LYS A 72 14.76 -3.29 7.91
CA LYS A 72 15.09 -2.03 7.22
C LYS A 72 15.00 -2.17 5.72
N GLU A 73 15.53 -3.26 5.17
CA GLU A 73 15.46 -3.53 3.73
C GLU A 73 14.00 -3.72 3.27
N ALA A 74 13.22 -4.56 3.97
CA ALA A 74 11.83 -4.84 3.63
C ALA A 74 10.96 -3.56 3.68
N ILE A 75 11.14 -2.72 4.71
CA ILE A 75 10.43 -1.43 4.82
C ILE A 75 10.89 -0.46 3.72
N GLY A 76 12.18 -0.46 3.36
CA GLY A 76 12.68 0.32 2.23
C GLY A 76 12.08 -0.11 0.88
N ARG A 77 11.91 -1.42 0.67
CA ARG A 77 11.23 -1.98 -0.51
C ARG A 77 9.75 -1.60 -0.56
N LEU A 78 9.06 -1.69 0.58
CA LEU A 78 7.68 -1.23 0.72
C LEU A 78 7.54 0.26 0.40
N ALA A 79 8.44 1.11 0.91
CA ALA A 79 8.43 2.54 0.62
C ALA A 79 8.56 2.83 -0.88
N ARG A 80 9.49 2.15 -1.57
CA ARG A 80 9.66 2.26 -3.02
C ARG A 80 8.43 1.78 -3.79
N PHE A 81 7.82 0.69 -3.37
CA PHE A 81 6.59 0.19 -3.98
C PHE A 81 5.43 1.18 -3.82
N LEU A 82 5.20 1.69 -2.61
CA LEU A 82 4.18 2.70 -2.34
C LEU A 82 4.39 3.97 -3.15
N GLU A 83 5.64 4.38 -3.34
CA GLU A 83 6.00 5.49 -4.22
C GLU A 83 5.64 5.24 -5.69
N ARG A 84 5.91 4.05 -6.22
CA ARG A 84 5.48 3.71 -7.58
C ARG A 84 3.97 3.58 -7.69
N TYR A 85 3.32 3.03 -6.67
CA TYR A 85 1.87 2.86 -6.63
C TYR A 85 1.15 4.20 -6.74
N ARG A 86 1.60 5.24 -6.01
CA ARG A 86 1.07 6.61 -6.17
C ARG A 86 1.33 7.16 -7.58
N ASN A 87 2.54 7.02 -8.12
CA ASN A 87 2.91 7.62 -9.41
C ASN A 87 2.16 6.97 -10.59
N ASN A 88 2.03 5.65 -10.59
CA ASN A 88 1.31 4.90 -11.63
C ASN A 88 -0.19 5.22 -11.65
N LYS A 89 -0.78 5.55 -10.50
CA LYS A 89 -2.20 5.96 -10.43
C LYS A 89 -2.41 7.41 -10.84
N HIS A 90 -1.46 8.32 -10.57
CA HIS A 90 -1.49 9.68 -11.15
C HIS A 90 -1.46 9.64 -12.68
N SER A 91 -0.65 8.74 -13.26
CA SER A 91 -0.61 8.48 -14.71
C SER A 91 -1.95 7.96 -15.27
N ARG A 92 -2.63 7.04 -14.56
CA ARG A 92 -3.97 6.54 -14.95
C ARG A 92 -5.11 7.55 -14.77
N LYS A 93 -5.01 8.45 -13.78
CA LYS A 93 -6.00 9.53 -13.57
C LYS A 93 -5.87 10.61 -14.65
N ALA A 94 -4.64 10.92 -15.08
CA ALA A 94 -4.38 11.85 -16.19
C ALA A 94 -4.91 11.32 -17.53
N SER A 95 -4.71 10.04 -17.85
CA SER A 95 -5.17 9.44 -19.10
C SER A 95 -6.69 9.24 -19.18
N SER A 96 -7.36 8.90 -18.07
CA SER A 96 -8.83 8.79 -18.03
C SER A 96 -9.54 10.15 -18.09
N THR A 97 -8.94 11.22 -17.58
CA THR A 97 -9.47 12.60 -17.70
C THR A 97 -9.38 13.09 -19.15
N ALA A 98 -8.28 12.80 -19.85
CA ALA A 98 -8.14 13.11 -21.27
C ALA A 98 -9.15 12.34 -22.16
N ALA A 99 -9.40 11.07 -21.86
CA ALA A 99 -10.39 10.26 -22.58
C ALA A 99 -11.84 10.78 -22.37
N LYS A 100 -12.21 11.21 -21.16
CA LYS A 100 -13.52 11.83 -20.89
C LYS A 100 -13.67 13.21 -21.57
N ALA A 101 -12.62 14.01 -21.62
CA ALA A 101 -12.64 15.33 -22.28
C ALA A 101 -12.86 15.24 -23.80
N SER A 102 -12.36 14.19 -24.45
CA SER A 102 -12.57 13.98 -25.90
C SER A 102 -14.00 13.55 -26.25
N CYS A 103 -14.70 12.86 -25.34
CA CYS A 103 -16.09 12.44 -25.55
C CYS A 103 -17.09 13.59 -25.37
N ASN A 104 -16.80 14.53 -24.47
CA ASN A 104 -17.68 15.68 -24.19
C ASN A 104 -17.57 16.84 -25.21
N ARG A 105 -16.73 16.69 -26.25
CA ARG A 105 -16.58 17.68 -27.33
C ARG A 105 -17.47 17.40 -28.55
N PHE A 106 -18.17 16.25 -28.55
CA PHE A 106 -19.11 15.83 -29.59
C PHE A 106 -20.58 15.87 -29.15
N LYS A 107 -20.90 16.63 -28.09
CA LYS A 107 -22.27 16.99 -27.72
C LYS A 107 -22.48 18.48 -27.87
#